data_AF-A0A521L7T9-F1
#
_entry.id   AF-A0A521L7T9-F1
#
_cell.length_a   1.000
_cell.length_b   1.000
_cell.length_c   1.000
_cell.angle_alpha   90.00
_cell.angle_beta   90.00
_cell.angle_gamma   90.00
#
_symmetry.space_group_name_H-M   'P 1'
#
loop_
_entity.id
_entity.type
_entity.pdbx_description
1 polymer ?
#
loop_
_entity_poly.entity_id
_entity_poly.type
_entity_poly.pdbx_seq_one_letter_code
_entity_poly.pdbx_strand_id
1 'polypeptide(L)' 'MGGVSIWHWIVVGVIVMLLFGRGKVSELMGDVAKGIKSFKKGMAEDDEPTPGATVDPKVIDNVKASNAQAEAQAKAEHKA' A
#
# COMPACT_ATOMS: atom_id res chain seq x y z
N MET A 1 -32.87 21.49 5.67
CA MET A 1 -31.45 21.70 5.30
C MET A 1 -30.84 20.33 5.01
N GLY A 2 -31.26 19.72 3.89
CA GLY A 2 -30.89 18.35 3.52
C GLY A 2 -29.43 18.31 3.10
N GLY A 3 -28.60 17.72 3.96
CA GLY A 3 -27.16 17.58 3.75
C GLY A 3 -26.86 16.90 2.42
N VAL A 4 -25.75 17.32 1.83
CA VAL A 4 -25.15 16.76 0.63
C VAL A 4 -25.29 15.23 0.61
N SER A 5 -26.19 14.77 -0.26
CA SER A 5 -26.54 13.36 -0.42
C SER A 5 -25.28 12.52 -0.63
N ILE A 6 -25.22 11.29 -0.12
CA ILE A 6 -24.07 10.37 -0.26
C ILE A 6 -23.59 10.25 -1.71
N TRP A 7 -24.51 10.42 -2.66
CA TRP A 7 -24.21 10.51 -4.09
C TRP A 7 -23.23 11.62 -4.47
N HIS A 8 -23.30 12.79 -3.84
CA HIS A 8 -22.38 13.89 -4.07
C HIS A 8 -20.94 13.53 -3.66
N TRP A 9 -20.77 12.85 -2.54
CA TRP A 9 -19.45 12.43 -2.06
C TRP A 9 -18.77 11.42 -2.97
N ILE A 10 -19.53 10.51 -3.59
CA ILE A 10 -18.97 9.60 -4.62
C ILE A 10 -18.50 10.39 -5.84
N VAL A 11 -19.31 11.33 -6.35
CA VAL A 11 -18.94 12.17 -7.50
C VAL A 11 -17.69 13.01 -7.21
N VAL A 12 -17.63 13.62 -6.03
CA VAL A 12 -16.46 14.39 -5.58
C VAL A 12 -15.22 13.49 -5.47
N GLY A 13 -15.35 12.28 -4.90
CA GLY A 13 -14.25 11.32 -4.80
C GLY A 13 -13.67 10.93 -6.15
N VAL A 14 -14.52 10.74 -7.18
CA VAL A 14 -14.07 10.43 -8.54
C VAL A 14 -13.31 11.62 -9.16
N ILE A 15 -13.82 12.85 -9.01
CA ILE A 15 -13.15 14.05 -9.52
C ILE A 15 -11.78 14.24 -8.86
N VAL A 16 -11.70 14.07 -7.54
CA VAL A 16 -10.43 14.15 -6.80
C VAL A 16 -9.46 13.07 -7.27
N MET A 17 -9.93 11.82 -7.45
CA MET A 17 -9.08 10.74 -7.98
C MET A 17 -8.55 11.05 -9.39
N LEU A 18 -9.34 11.71 -10.25
CA LEU A 18 -8.91 12.10 -11.60
C LEU A 18 -7.91 13.26 -11.58
N LEU A 19 -8.09 14.26 -10.71
CA LEU A 19 -7.18 15.41 -10.59
C LEU A 19 -5.83 15.06 -9.97
N PHE A 20 -5.84 14.22 -8.93
CA PHE A 20 -4.62 13.82 -8.23
C PHE A 20 -3.98 12.55 -8.82
N GLY A 21 -4.75 11.74 -9.54
CA GLY A 21 -4.31 10.48 -10.13
C GLY A 21 -4.11 9.35 -9.10
N ARG A 22 -4.19 8.09 -9.55
CA ARG A 22 -4.09 6.91 -8.65
C ARG A 22 -2.74 6.78 -7.92
N GLY A 23 -1.66 7.27 -8.51
CA GLY A 23 -0.31 7.10 -7.98
C GLY A 23 -0.09 7.91 -6.70
N LYS A 24 -0.37 9.21 -6.76
CA LYS A 24 -0.17 10.14 -5.63
C LYS A 24 -1.12 9.82 -4.47
N VAL A 25 -2.39 9.51 -4.75
CA VAL A 25 -3.38 9.18 -3.73
C VAL A 25 -3.01 7.89 -2.99
N SER A 26 -2.55 6.86 -3.70
CA SER A 26 -2.17 5.58 -3.06
C SER A 26 -0.92 5.69 -2.18
N GLU A 27 0.07 6.50 -2.58
CA GLU A 27 1.30 6.73 -1.82
C GLU A 27 1.00 7.53 -0.54
N LEU A 28 0.25 8.64 -0.67
CA LEU A 28 -0.18 9.46 0.46
C LEU A 28 -1.13 8.71 1.41
N MET A 29 -2.09 7.94 0.87
CA MET A 29 -2.98 7.13 1.70
C MET A 29 -2.21 6.02 2.43
N GLY A 30 -1.15 5.48 1.85
CA GLY A 30 -0.27 4.51 2.51
C GLY A 30 0.46 5.08 3.72
N ASP A 31 1.00 6.29 3.60
CA ASP A 31 1.69 6.96 4.72
C ASP A 31 0.72 7.42 5.81
N VAL A 32 -0.45 7.94 5.42
CA VAL A 32 -1.51 8.29 6.36
C VAL A 32 -2.04 7.03 7.08
N ALA A 33 -2.24 5.92 6.36
CA ALA A 33 -2.70 4.66 6.96
C ALA A 33 -1.68 4.10 7.96
N LYS A 34 -0.36 4.18 7.66
CA LYS A 34 0.69 3.79 8.63
C LYS A 34 0.66 4.67 9.87
N GLY A 35 0.55 5.99 9.71
CA GLY A 35 0.47 6.93 10.84
C GLY A 35 -0.74 6.65 11.74
N ILE A 36 -1.92 6.48 11.16
CA ILE A 36 -3.15 6.15 11.89
C ILE A 36 -3.06 4.76 12.54
N LYS A 37 -2.45 3.76 11.88
CA LYS A 37 -2.26 2.42 12.45
C LYS A 37 -1.33 2.42 13.65
N SER A 38 -0.22 3.17 13.60
CA SER A 38 0.69 3.34 14.74
C SER A 38 0.04 4.11 15.88
N PHE A 39 -0.78 5.13 15.57
CA PHE A 39 -1.54 5.86 16.58
C PHE A 39 -2.58 4.97 17.28
N LYS A 40 -3.36 4.20 16.49
CA LYS A 40 -4.33 3.22 17.01
C LYS A 40 -3.64 2.15 17.86
N LYS A 41 -2.50 1.62 17.40
CA LYS A 41 -1.72 0.62 18.14
C LYS A 41 -1.17 1.19 19.43
N GLY A 42 -0.56 2.38 19.41
CA GLY A 42 -0.06 3.04 20.62
C GLY A 42 -1.16 3.35 21.64
N MET A 43 -2.36 3.68 21.18
CA MET A 43 -3.52 3.93 22.06
C MET A 43 -4.15 2.63 22.59
N ALA A 44 -4.01 1.51 21.86
CA ALA A 44 -4.47 0.19 22.29
C ALA A 44 -3.49 -0.52 23.23
N GLU A 45 -2.19 -0.22 23.14
CA GLU A 45 -1.17 -0.76 24.06
C GLU A 45 -1.28 -0.15 25.47
N ASP A 46 -1.98 0.98 25.63
CA ASP A 46 -2.29 1.58 26.94
C ASP A 46 -3.45 0.86 27.67
N ASP A 47 -4.20 0.01 26.95
CA ASP A 47 -5.44 -0.64 27.45
C ASP A 47 -5.30 -2.18 27.58
N GLU A 48 -4.34 -2.86 26.93
CA GLU A 48 -4.08 -4.31 27.10
C GLU A 48 -2.60 -4.73 26.91
N PRO A 49 -2.09 -5.72 27.67
CA PRO A 49 -0.75 -6.27 27.43
C PRO A 49 -0.74 -7.43 26.42
N THR A 50 0.21 -7.36 25.45
CA THR A 50 0.91 -8.45 24.71
C THR A 50 0.41 -8.79 23.27
N PRO A 51 1.19 -9.57 22.47
CA PRO A 51 2.18 -9.13 21.49
C PRO A 51 1.81 -9.48 20.03
N GLY A 52 2.41 -8.79 19.06
CA GLY A 52 2.51 -9.30 17.69
C GLY A 52 1.60 -8.61 16.68
N ALA A 53 2.17 -7.63 15.98
CA ALA A 53 1.73 -7.32 14.62
C ALA A 53 2.97 -7.44 13.73
N THR A 54 3.30 -8.66 13.33
CA THR A 54 4.18 -8.91 12.20
C THR A 54 3.54 -8.27 10.98
N VAL A 55 4.18 -7.22 10.47
CA VAL A 55 3.86 -6.66 9.16
C VAL A 55 4.59 -7.54 8.17
N ASP A 56 3.91 -8.55 7.61
CA ASP A 56 4.44 -9.42 6.55
C ASP A 56 4.92 -8.58 5.34
N PRO A 57 6.23 -8.52 5.04
CA PRO A 57 6.74 -7.80 3.90
C PRO A 57 6.73 -8.69 2.64
N LYS A 58 5.56 -9.16 2.19
CA LYS A 58 5.42 -9.95 0.95
C LYS A 58 5.43 -9.11 -0.35
N VAL A 59 5.97 -7.89 -0.30
CA VAL A 59 6.05 -6.99 -1.49
C VAL A 59 7.48 -6.91 -2.05
N ILE A 60 8.50 -7.34 -1.29
CA ILE A 60 9.90 -7.27 -1.73
C ILE A 60 10.29 -8.46 -2.65
N ASP A 61 9.48 -9.53 -2.69
CA ASP A 61 9.75 -10.73 -3.50
C ASP A 61 9.70 -10.48 -5.02
N ASN A 62 9.00 -9.44 -5.48
CA ASN A 62 8.88 -9.12 -6.92
C ASN A 62 10.18 -8.60 -7.54
N VAL A 63 11.14 -8.14 -6.74
CA VAL A 63 12.45 -7.67 -7.25
C VAL A 63 13.43 -8.85 -7.41
N LYS A 64 13.31 -9.90 -6.59
CA LYS A 64 14.20 -11.07 -6.65
C LYS A 64 13.89 -12.00 -7.83
N ALA A 65 12.61 -12.13 -8.20
CA ALA A 65 12.19 -12.95 -9.34
C ALA A 65 12.68 -12.39 -10.69
N SER A 66 12.84 -11.07 -10.80
CA SER A 66 13.28 -10.42 -12.04
C SER A 66 14.79 -10.58 -12.30
N ASN A 67 15.62 -10.63 -11.25
CA ASN A 67 17.07 -10.81 -11.41
C ASN A 67 17.47 -12.27 -11.71
N ALA A 68 16.75 -13.25 -11.15
CA ALA A 68 17.04 -14.67 -11.36
C ALA A 68 16.76 -15.14 -12.80
N GLN A 69 15.83 -14.49 -13.52
CA GLN A 69 15.50 -14.83 -14.90
C GLN A 69 16.53 -14.28 -15.90
N ALA A 70 17.25 -13.21 -15.56
CA ALA A 70 18.33 -12.65 -16.39
C ALA A 70 19.59 -13.54 -16.40
N GLU A 71 19.93 -14.17 -15.26
CA GLU A 71 21.08 -15.10 -15.17
C GLU A 71 20.84 -16.44 -15.87
N ALA A 72 19.59 -16.90 -15.97
CA ALA A 72 19.26 -18.17 -16.62
C ALA A 72 19.38 -18.11 -18.16
N GLN A 73 19.13 -16.95 -18.78
CA GLN A 73 19.30 -16.75 -20.23
C GLN A 73 20.75 -16.57 -20.64
N ALA A 74 21.57 -15.88 -19.83
CA ALA A 74 22.99 -15.70 -20.13
C ALA A 74 23.80 -17.02 -20.10
N LYS A 75 23.35 -18.00 -19.30
CA LYS A 75 24.02 -19.31 -19.20
C LYS A 75 23.59 -20.33 -20.27
N ALA A 76 22.49 -20.08 -20.98
CA ALA A 76 21.97 -20.98 -22.01
C ALA A 76 22.62 -20.77 -23.39
N GLU A 77 23.16 -19.58 -23.68
CA GLU A 77 23.82 -19.30 -24.97
C GLU A 77 25.33 -19.62 -25.00
N HIS A 78 25.99 -19.83 -23.85
CA HIS A 78 27.43 -20.13 -23.81
C HIS A 78 27.75 -21.64 -23.90
N LYS A 79 26.75 -22.46 -24.21
CA LYS A 79 26.87 -23.92 -24.45
C LYS A 79 26.13 -24.32 -25.74
N ALA A 80 26.26 -23.50 -26.78
CA ALA A 80 26.07 -23.88 -28.17
C ALA A 80 27.44 -24.02 -28.83
#